data_AF-A0AAU4E7M4-F1
#
_entry.id   AF-A0AAU4E7M4-F1
#
_cell.length_a   1.000
_cell.length_b   1.000
_cell.length_c   1.000
_cell.angle_alpha   90.00
_cell.angle_beta   90.00
_cell.angle_gamma   90.00
#
_symmetry.space_group_name_H-M   'P 1'
#
loop_
_entity.id
_entity.type
_entity.pdbx_description
1 polymer ?
#
loop_
_entity_poly.entity_id
_entity_poly.type
_entity_poly.pdbx_seq_one_letter_code
_entity_poly.pdbx_strand_id
1 'polypeptide(L)'
;MPWSGSLVSCATTSFSTSAAAPATSRVLAPRVGAVLGMDPEPDMLAEARRATAEPNIGWVLGADTDLGALTKALGPGRLGAVTVAQALHWMDHERLFAAARPLLRAGGGVAVVTNGEPLWLQDTPWSAALRQLMADHVGVPLHRTCGTDASSQERYREALSAAGYAVDLRVVDYSATLTVEEIVGGVFRR
;
A
#
# COMPACT_ATOMS: atom_id res chain seq x y z
N MET A 1 16.57 18.82 -12.50
CA MET A 1 16.19 18.50 -13.89
C MET A 1 14.69 18.21 -13.92
N PRO A 2 13.88 18.91 -14.73
CA PRO A 2 12.46 18.63 -14.83
C PRO A 2 12.24 17.37 -15.67
N TRP A 3 11.47 16.43 -15.12
CA TRP A 3 11.16 15.14 -15.72
C TRP A 3 10.09 15.32 -16.80
N SER A 4 10.47 15.35 -18.09
CA SER A 4 9.55 15.42 -19.23
C SER A 4 9.54 14.10 -19.99
N GLY A 5 8.64 13.21 -19.60
CA GLY A 5 8.31 11.99 -20.32
C GLY A 5 6.99 11.47 -19.78
N SER A 6 6.08 11.02 -20.66
CA SER A 6 4.77 10.48 -20.31
C SER A 6 4.89 9.35 -19.29
N LEU A 7 4.88 9.71 -18.01
CA LEU A 7 5.06 8.83 -16.87
C LEU A 7 3.74 8.13 -16.57
N VAL A 8 3.58 6.88 -17.02
CA VAL A 8 2.63 5.97 -16.40
C VAL A 8 3.29 5.50 -15.10
N SER A 9 2.75 5.88 -13.96
CA SER A 9 3.32 5.62 -12.64
C SER A 9 2.26 5.08 -11.71
N CYS A 10 2.60 4.02 -10.99
CA CYS A 10 1.83 3.40 -9.94
C CYS A 10 0.79 2.40 -10.45
N ALA A 11 1.15 1.11 -10.42
CA ALA A 11 0.22 0.08 -10.00
C ALA A 11 0.13 0.17 -8.48
N THR A 12 -0.95 0.74 -7.94
CA THR A 12 -1.23 0.64 -6.50
C THR A 12 -1.99 -0.65 -6.32
N THR A 13 -1.35 -1.75 -5.93
CA THR A 13 -2.11 -2.92 -5.46
C THR A 13 -2.35 -2.71 -3.98
N SER A 14 -3.61 -2.46 -3.60
CA SER A 14 -4.02 -2.56 -2.20
C SER A 14 -4.86 -3.81 -2.00
N PHE A 15 -4.71 -4.40 -0.84
CA PHE A 15 -5.75 -5.17 -0.19
C PHE A 15 -5.72 -4.66 1.24
N SER A 16 -6.68 -3.82 1.57
CA SER A 16 -6.85 -3.33 2.93
C SER A 16 -8.32 -2.97 3.06
N THR A 17 -8.94 -3.36 4.15
CA THR A 17 -10.25 -2.84 4.59
C THR A 17 -10.18 -1.34 4.95
N SER A 18 -9.22 -0.60 4.38
CA SER A 18 -8.95 0.80 4.65
C SER A 18 -8.66 1.57 3.35
N ALA A 19 -9.04 2.85 3.34
CA ALA A 19 -8.96 3.80 2.23
C ALA A 19 -7.54 4.14 1.70
N ALA A 20 -6.54 3.28 1.93
CA ALA A 20 -5.13 3.55 1.67
C ALA A 20 -4.78 3.64 0.16
N ALA A 21 -5.42 2.84 -0.70
CA ALA A 21 -5.17 2.92 -2.14
C ALA A 21 -5.66 4.20 -2.80
N PRO A 22 -6.93 4.61 -2.63
CA PRO A 22 -7.42 5.87 -3.18
C PRO A 22 -6.59 7.06 -2.69
N ALA A 23 -6.24 7.09 -1.40
CA ALA A 23 -5.44 8.16 -0.83
C ALA A 23 -4.04 8.26 -1.47
N THR A 24 -3.33 7.14 -1.62
CA THR A 24 -1.99 7.12 -2.23
C THR A 24 -2.05 7.52 -3.70
N SER A 25 -2.99 6.95 -4.47
CA SER A 25 -3.16 7.25 -5.89
C SER A 25 -3.45 8.73 -6.15
N ARG A 26 -4.30 9.36 -5.31
CA ARG A 26 -4.65 10.79 -5.43
C ARG A 26 -3.49 11.72 -5.10
N VAL A 27 -2.67 11.39 -4.10
CA VAL A 27 -1.45 12.17 -3.77
C VAL A 27 -0.41 12.10 -4.90
N LEU A 28 -0.35 10.96 -5.61
CA LEU A 28 0.59 10.77 -6.71
C LEU A 28 0.13 11.38 -8.03
N ALA A 29 -1.18 11.35 -8.31
CA ALA A 29 -1.77 11.85 -9.55
C ALA A 29 -1.26 13.21 -10.06
N PRO A 30 -1.10 14.27 -9.23
CA PRO A 30 -0.60 15.56 -9.71
C PRO A 30 0.91 15.57 -10.03
N ARG A 31 1.64 14.49 -9.70
CA ARG A 31 3.11 14.38 -9.85
C ARG A 31 3.52 13.48 -11.01
N VAL A 32 2.57 12.81 -11.65
CA VAL A 32 2.83 11.77 -12.67
C VAL A 32 1.88 11.92 -13.86
N GLY A 33 2.23 11.32 -14.99
CA GLY A 33 1.42 11.38 -16.21
C GLY A 33 0.13 10.56 -16.13
N ALA A 34 0.16 9.41 -15.45
CA ALA A 34 -1.00 8.56 -15.20
C ALA A 34 -0.78 7.65 -13.99
N VAL A 35 -1.86 7.23 -13.33
CA VAL A 35 -1.93 6.28 -12.22
C VAL A 35 -2.84 5.12 -12.58
N LEU A 36 -2.45 3.90 -12.23
CA LEU A 36 -3.28 2.69 -12.35
C LEU A 36 -3.49 2.08 -10.97
N GLY A 37 -4.63 2.33 -10.35
CA GLY A 37 -5.00 1.59 -9.15
C GLY A 37 -5.44 0.16 -9.49
N MET A 38 -5.01 -0.80 -8.68
CA MET A 38 -5.34 -2.22 -8.80
C MET A 38 -5.81 -2.72 -7.43
N ASP A 39 -6.92 -3.44 -7.38
CA ASP A 39 -7.41 -4.05 -6.14
C ASP A 39 -8.15 -5.34 -6.52
N PRO A 40 -8.01 -6.45 -5.76
CA PRO A 40 -8.76 -7.66 -6.02
C PRO A 40 -10.24 -7.54 -5.59
N GLU A 41 -10.60 -6.54 -4.77
CA GLU A 41 -11.95 -6.35 -4.26
C GLU A 41 -12.74 -5.35 -5.13
N PRO A 42 -13.81 -5.78 -5.84
CA PRO A 42 -14.60 -4.90 -6.70
C PRO A 42 -15.20 -3.70 -5.97
N ASP A 43 -15.62 -3.88 -4.71
CA ASP A 43 -16.23 -2.82 -3.90
C ASP A 43 -15.22 -1.71 -3.56
N MET A 44 -13.97 -2.08 -3.32
CA MET A 44 -12.87 -1.13 -3.12
C MET A 44 -12.63 -0.29 -4.38
N LEU A 45 -12.69 -0.90 -5.57
CA LEU A 45 -12.58 -0.18 -6.83
C LEU A 45 -13.79 0.74 -7.10
N ALA A 46 -14.99 0.31 -6.71
CA ALA A 46 -16.19 1.13 -6.83
C ALA A 46 -16.09 2.38 -5.94
N GLU A 47 -15.63 2.22 -4.70
CA GLU A 47 -15.36 3.34 -3.80
C GLU A 47 -14.23 4.23 -4.32
N ALA A 48 -13.14 3.63 -4.79
CA ALA A 48 -12.01 4.36 -5.36
C ALA A 48 -12.44 5.26 -6.54
N ARG A 49 -13.31 4.75 -7.42
CA ARG A 49 -13.87 5.52 -8.54
C ARG A 49 -14.77 6.66 -8.08
N ARG A 50 -15.57 6.46 -7.02
CA ARG A 50 -16.42 7.54 -6.44
C ARG A 50 -15.58 8.63 -5.78
N ALA A 51 -14.51 8.24 -5.09
CA ALA A 51 -13.67 9.12 -4.29
C ALA A 51 -12.54 9.83 -5.08
N THR A 52 -12.41 9.55 -6.39
CA THR A 52 -11.34 10.05 -7.25
C THR A 52 -11.92 10.92 -8.36
N ALA A 53 -11.51 12.17 -8.43
CA ALA A 53 -11.90 13.12 -9.48
C ALA A 53 -10.79 13.32 -10.53
N GLU A 54 -9.59 12.84 -10.22
CA GLU A 54 -8.38 13.03 -11.00
C GLU A 54 -8.45 12.23 -12.32
N PRO A 55 -8.41 12.91 -13.49
CA PRO A 55 -8.70 12.28 -14.78
C PRO A 55 -7.59 11.35 -15.27
N ASN A 56 -6.41 11.41 -14.66
CA ASN A 56 -5.27 10.59 -15.00
C ASN A 56 -5.15 9.32 -14.14
N ILE A 57 -6.19 8.95 -13.39
CA ILE A 57 -6.25 7.71 -12.60
C ILE A 57 -7.20 6.71 -13.26
N GLY A 58 -6.67 5.52 -13.60
CA GLY A 58 -7.43 4.34 -13.99
C GLY A 58 -7.51 3.30 -12.87
N TRP A 59 -8.55 2.47 -12.87
CA TRP A 59 -8.78 1.43 -11.86
C TRP A 59 -9.02 0.07 -12.52
N VAL A 60 -8.21 -0.94 -12.18
CA VAL A 60 -8.27 -2.30 -12.72
C VAL A 60 -8.52 -3.33 -11.61
N LEU A 61 -9.32 -4.35 -11.90
CA LEU A 61 -9.48 -5.50 -11.02
C LEU A 61 -8.27 -6.43 -11.18
N GLY A 62 -7.60 -6.74 -10.07
CA GLY A 62 -6.45 -7.65 -10.08
C GLY A 62 -5.76 -7.75 -8.72
N ALA A 63 -5.06 -8.86 -8.51
CA ALA A 63 -4.24 -9.12 -7.34
C ALA A 63 -2.74 -8.95 -7.64
N ASP A 64 -1.90 -9.14 -6.62
CA ASP A 64 -0.44 -9.20 -6.75
C ASP A 64 0.04 -10.27 -7.75
N THR A 65 -0.75 -11.34 -7.92
CA THR A 65 -0.46 -12.40 -8.89
C THR A 65 -0.66 -11.98 -10.35
N ASP A 66 -1.36 -10.87 -10.62
CA ASP A 66 -1.75 -10.46 -11.97
C ASP A 66 -0.76 -9.50 -12.64
N LEU A 67 0.34 -9.10 -11.97
CA LEU A 67 1.37 -8.23 -12.55
C LEU A 67 1.98 -8.80 -13.84
N GLY A 68 2.09 -10.13 -13.94
CA GLY A 68 2.55 -10.78 -15.18
C GLY A 68 1.59 -10.56 -16.35
N ALA A 69 0.28 -10.58 -16.11
CA ALA A 69 -0.73 -10.25 -17.13
C ALA A 69 -0.68 -8.77 -17.50
N LEU A 70 -0.49 -7.89 -16.52
CA LEU A 70 -0.29 -6.47 -16.75
C LEU A 70 0.93 -6.18 -17.63
N THR A 71 2.02 -6.94 -17.43
CA THR A 71 3.24 -6.87 -18.27
C THR A 71 2.93 -7.20 -19.73
N LYS A 72 2.13 -8.25 -19.97
CA LYS A 72 1.73 -8.64 -21.32
C LYS A 72 0.84 -7.57 -21.98
N ALA A 73 -0.03 -6.92 -21.21
CA ALA A 73 -0.96 -5.92 -21.70
C ALA A 73 -0.30 -4.57 -22.00
N LEU A 74 0.55 -4.07 -21.11
CA LEU A 74 1.20 -2.76 -21.25
C LEU A 74 2.51 -2.82 -22.04
N GLY A 75 3.16 -3.99 -22.04
CA GLY A 75 4.54 -4.17 -22.46
C GLY A 75 5.53 -3.95 -21.31
N PRO A 76 6.80 -4.37 -21.48
CA PRO A 76 7.83 -4.19 -20.48
C PRO A 76 8.26 -2.71 -20.38
N GLY A 77 8.79 -2.32 -19.23
CA GLY A 77 9.45 -1.03 -19.03
C GLY A 77 8.51 0.19 -19.10
N ARG A 78 7.23 0.03 -18.74
CA ARG A 78 6.22 1.09 -18.85
C ARG A 78 5.99 1.85 -17.56
N LEU A 79 6.24 1.24 -16.41
CA LEU A 79 5.97 1.84 -15.11
C LEU A 79 7.21 2.56 -14.57
N GLY A 80 7.02 3.80 -14.11
CA GLY A 80 8.04 4.52 -13.34
C GLY A 80 8.18 4.01 -11.91
N ALA A 81 7.08 3.56 -11.31
CA ALA A 81 7.06 2.99 -9.98
C ALA A 81 5.88 2.03 -9.80
N VAL A 82 6.05 1.06 -8.91
CA VAL A 82 4.98 0.25 -8.31
C VAL A 82 4.90 0.63 -6.84
N THR A 83 3.73 0.95 -6.32
CA THR A 83 3.57 1.33 -4.91
C THR A 83 2.65 0.34 -4.23
N VAL A 84 3.06 -0.19 -3.08
CA VAL A 84 2.23 -1.05 -2.25
C VAL A 84 2.01 -0.35 -0.92
N ALA A 85 0.78 0.08 -0.66
CA ALA A 85 0.43 0.81 0.56
C ALA A 85 -0.45 -0.04 1.47
N GLN A 86 0.05 -0.36 2.68
CA GLN A 86 -0.66 -1.12 3.73
C GLN A 86 -1.21 -2.51 3.34
N ALA A 87 -0.68 -3.13 2.28
CA ALA A 87 -1.27 -4.35 1.73
C ALA A 87 -0.28 -5.53 1.64
N LEU A 88 1.01 -5.27 1.79
CA LEU A 88 2.05 -6.26 1.49
C LEU A 88 1.96 -7.53 2.36
N HIS A 89 1.39 -7.44 3.56
CA HIS A 89 1.20 -8.58 4.46
C HIS A 89 0.13 -9.58 4.01
N TRP A 90 -0.65 -9.24 2.98
CA TRP A 90 -1.62 -10.13 2.33
C TRP A 90 -1.10 -10.75 1.03
N MET A 91 0.07 -10.32 0.56
CA MET A 91 0.60 -10.64 -0.76
C MET A 91 1.75 -11.64 -0.70
N ASP A 92 1.96 -12.35 -1.81
CA ASP A 92 3.21 -13.05 -2.05
C ASP A 92 4.25 -12.03 -2.52
N HIS A 93 4.83 -11.31 -1.56
CA HIS A 93 5.71 -10.17 -1.82
C HIS A 93 6.98 -10.57 -2.59
N GLU A 94 7.51 -11.77 -2.40
CA GLU A 94 8.65 -12.28 -3.17
C GLU A 94 8.29 -12.39 -4.67
N ARG A 95 7.15 -13.01 -4.98
CA ARG A 95 6.66 -13.10 -6.37
C ARG A 95 6.30 -11.74 -6.93
N LEU A 96 5.65 -10.88 -6.15
CA LEU A 96 5.28 -9.53 -6.54
C LEU A 96 6.52 -8.73 -6.98
N PHE A 97 7.58 -8.72 -6.17
CA PHE A 97 8.79 -7.95 -6.45
C PHE A 97 9.51 -8.45 -7.71
N ALA A 98 9.57 -9.77 -7.90
CA ALA A 98 10.12 -10.37 -9.11
C ALA A 98 9.26 -10.02 -10.35
N ALA A 99 7.94 -10.13 -10.24
CA ALA A 99 6.99 -9.84 -11.32
C ALA A 99 6.92 -8.34 -11.67
N ALA A 100 7.24 -7.45 -10.74
CA ALA A 100 7.29 -6.01 -10.98
C ALA A 100 8.50 -5.59 -11.83
N ARG A 101 9.62 -6.32 -11.80
CA ARG A 101 10.84 -5.88 -12.51
C ARG A 101 10.64 -5.66 -14.01
N PRO A 102 10.02 -6.59 -14.77
CA PRO A 102 9.86 -6.40 -16.21
C PRO A 102 8.91 -5.24 -16.56
N LEU A 103 8.00 -4.86 -15.65
CA LEU A 103 7.11 -3.71 -15.82
C LEU A 103 7.84 -2.38 -15.65
N LEU A 104 8.88 -2.34 -14.82
CA LEU A 104 9.58 -1.11 -14.47
C LEU A 104 10.53 -0.68 -15.58
N ARG A 105 10.48 0.60 -15.95
CA ARG A 105 11.48 1.20 -16.85
C ARG A 105 12.84 1.24 -16.16
N ALA A 106 13.89 1.49 -16.94
CA ALA A 106 15.20 1.81 -16.39
C ALA A 106 15.10 2.99 -15.40
N GLY A 107 15.63 2.80 -14.19
CA GLY A 107 15.52 3.76 -13.08
C GLY A 107 14.15 3.85 -12.42
N GLY A 108 13.23 2.91 -12.70
CA GLY A 108 12.00 2.71 -11.93
C GLY A 108 12.23 1.83 -10.71
N GLY A 109 11.26 1.81 -9.78
CA GLY A 109 11.40 1.05 -8.53
C GLY A 109 10.08 0.65 -7.89
N VAL A 110 10.19 -0.07 -6.76
CA VAL A 110 9.07 -0.44 -5.92
C VAL A 110 9.12 0.40 -4.64
N ALA A 111 7.99 1.01 -4.27
CA ALA A 111 7.82 1.73 -3.01
C ALA A 111 6.85 0.96 -2.12
N VAL A 112 7.32 0.48 -0.97
CA VAL A 112 6.45 -0.13 0.05
C VAL A 112 6.19 0.92 1.11
N VAL A 113 4.91 1.22 1.34
CA VAL A 113 4.46 2.21 2.32
C VAL A 113 3.68 1.47 3.41
N THR A 114 4.26 1.42 4.61
CA THR A 114 3.63 0.82 5.79
C THR A 114 3.41 1.87 6.86
N ASN A 115 2.38 1.66 7.69
CA ASN A 115 2.14 2.49 8.85
C ASN A 115 3.13 2.08 9.95
N GLY A 116 3.19 2.88 11.01
CA GLY A 116 3.89 2.50 12.23
C GLY A 116 3.11 1.45 13.02
N GLU A 117 3.45 1.36 14.30
CA GLU A 117 2.74 0.56 15.29
C GLU A 117 1.20 0.75 15.15
N PRO A 118 0.39 -0.32 15.11
CA PRO A 118 -1.06 -0.19 15.06
C PRO A 118 -1.64 0.56 16.27
N LEU A 119 -2.82 1.18 16.11
CA LEU A 119 -3.48 1.94 17.20
C LEU A 119 -3.74 1.12 18.46
N TRP A 120 -3.85 -0.21 18.34
CA TRP A 120 -4.08 -1.14 19.44
C TRP A 120 -2.81 -1.72 20.08
N LEU A 121 -1.64 -1.34 19.59
CA LEU A 121 -0.34 -1.76 20.12
C LEU A 121 0.52 -0.57 20.61
N GLN A 122 -0.05 0.63 20.72
CA GLN A 122 0.68 1.77 21.28
C GLN A 122 0.97 1.57 22.76
N ASP A 123 2.09 2.11 23.23
CA ASP A 123 2.46 2.13 24.65
C ASP A 123 1.71 3.24 25.40
N THR A 124 0.38 3.12 25.45
CA THR A 124 -0.51 4.09 26.12
C THR A 124 -1.71 3.40 26.77
N PRO A 125 -2.27 3.95 27.86
CA PRO A 125 -3.44 3.37 28.52
C PRO A 125 -4.68 3.24 27.61
N TRP A 126 -4.93 4.23 26.75
CA TRP A 126 -6.08 4.22 25.84
C TRP A 126 -5.95 3.12 24.78
N SER A 127 -4.72 2.83 24.31
CA SER A 127 -4.47 1.78 23.34
C SER A 127 -4.67 0.40 23.95
N ALA A 128 -4.27 0.19 25.22
CA ALA A 128 -4.56 -1.03 25.95
C ALA A 128 -6.08 -1.26 26.12
N ALA A 129 -6.83 -0.22 26.46
CA ALA A 129 -8.30 -0.29 26.55
C ALA A 129 -8.95 -0.60 25.18
N LEU A 130 -8.48 0.06 24.12
CA LEU A 130 -8.94 -0.19 22.75
C LEU A 130 -8.67 -1.65 22.33
N ARG A 131 -7.48 -2.16 22.62
CA ARG A 131 -7.10 -3.56 22.32
C ARG A 131 -8.01 -4.56 23.02
N GLN A 132 -8.35 -4.32 24.29
CA GLN A 132 -9.30 -5.17 25.03
C GLN A 132 -10.69 -5.13 24.40
N LEU A 133 -11.23 -3.93 24.17
CA LEU A 133 -12.57 -3.77 23.58
C LEU A 133 -12.70 -4.46 22.22
N MET A 134 -11.69 -4.31 21.37
CA MET A 134 -11.70 -4.98 20.07
C MET A 134 -11.48 -6.49 20.17
N ALA A 135 -10.64 -6.96 21.10
CA ALA A 135 -10.48 -8.39 21.33
C ALA A 135 -11.79 -9.05 21.80
N ASP A 136 -12.54 -8.37 22.66
CA ASP A 136 -13.87 -8.80 23.09
C ASP A 136 -14.87 -8.78 21.94
N HIS A 137 -14.81 -7.77 21.07
CA HIS A 137 -15.72 -7.63 19.92
C HIS A 137 -15.47 -8.67 18.83
N VAL A 138 -14.21 -8.93 18.48
CA VAL A 138 -13.82 -9.88 17.42
C VAL A 138 -13.72 -11.32 17.98
N GLY A 139 -13.65 -11.48 19.30
CA GLY A 139 -13.53 -12.76 19.98
C GLY A 139 -12.13 -13.39 19.92
N VAL A 140 -11.12 -12.63 19.51
CA VAL A 140 -9.72 -13.09 19.42
C VAL A 140 -8.74 -12.01 19.90
N PRO A 141 -7.62 -12.39 20.54
CA PRO A 141 -6.59 -11.43 20.94
C PRO A 141 -5.96 -10.71 19.74
N LEU A 142 -5.79 -9.39 19.84
CA LEU A 142 -5.20 -8.57 18.79
C LEU A 142 -3.72 -8.31 19.04
N HIS A 143 -2.90 -9.23 18.54
CA HIS A 143 -1.43 -9.13 18.55
C HIS A 143 -0.83 -8.92 17.16
N ARG A 144 -1.67 -8.88 16.11
CA ARG A 144 -1.19 -8.71 14.74
C ARG A 144 -0.69 -7.28 14.52
N THR A 145 0.47 -7.18 13.89
CA THR A 145 1.19 -5.94 13.56
C THR A 145 0.95 -5.50 12.12
N CYS A 146 0.20 -6.26 11.31
CA CYS A 146 -0.06 -5.95 9.89
C CYS A 146 1.22 -5.71 9.06
N GLY A 147 2.31 -6.39 9.43
CA GLY A 147 3.60 -6.28 8.75
C GLY A 147 4.40 -5.02 9.11
N THR A 148 3.99 -4.24 10.12
CA THR A 148 4.70 -3.03 10.54
C THR A 148 5.85 -3.31 11.53
N ASP A 149 5.93 -4.53 12.07
CA ASP A 149 7.02 -4.92 12.97
C ASP A 149 8.37 -5.05 12.25
N ALA A 150 9.46 -4.88 13.02
CA ALA A 150 10.82 -4.90 12.49
C ALA A 150 11.16 -6.20 11.74
N SER A 151 10.64 -7.35 12.19
CA SER A 151 10.92 -8.63 11.53
C SER A 151 10.27 -8.72 10.15
N SER A 152 9.03 -8.23 10.03
CA SER A 152 8.32 -8.16 8.76
C SER A 152 8.99 -7.18 7.79
N GLN A 153 9.39 -6.01 8.30
CA GLN A 153 10.11 -5.00 7.52
C GLN A 153 11.48 -5.51 7.02
N GLU A 154 12.21 -6.28 7.84
CA GLU A 154 13.45 -6.96 7.44
C GLU A 154 13.19 -7.92 6.27
N ARG A 155 12.21 -8.83 6.40
CA ARG A 155 11.87 -9.79 5.34
C ARG A 155 11.50 -9.10 4.03
N TYR A 156 10.75 -8.00 4.08
CA TYR A 156 10.42 -7.23 2.88
C TYR A 156 11.65 -6.63 2.21
N ARG A 157 12.63 -6.16 3.00
CA ARG A 157 13.88 -5.63 2.49
C ARG A 157 14.74 -6.70 1.84
N GLU A 158 14.87 -7.85 2.49
CA GLU A 158 15.57 -9.02 1.96
C GLU A 158 14.95 -9.49 0.65
N ALA A 159 13.62 -9.58 0.57
CA ALA A 159 12.90 -9.97 -0.63
C ALA A 159 13.10 -8.96 -1.79
N LEU A 160 13.11 -7.65 -1.50
CA LEU A 160 13.45 -6.63 -2.51
C LEU A 160 14.90 -6.79 -2.99
N SER A 161 15.85 -6.99 -2.08
CA SER A 161 17.25 -7.22 -2.44
C SER A 161 17.44 -8.49 -3.27
N ALA A 162 16.76 -9.59 -2.90
CA ALA A 162 16.77 -10.85 -3.64
C ALA A 162 16.16 -10.72 -5.04
N ALA A 163 15.15 -9.86 -5.20
CA ALA A 163 14.61 -9.48 -6.49
C ALA A 163 15.51 -8.50 -7.26
N GLY A 164 16.69 -8.15 -6.75
CA GLY A 164 17.69 -7.33 -7.45
C GLY A 164 17.37 -5.84 -7.46
N TYR A 165 16.65 -5.34 -6.44
CA TYR A 165 16.52 -3.92 -6.17
C TYR A 165 17.62 -3.43 -5.21
N ALA A 166 18.10 -2.22 -5.41
CA ALA A 166 18.80 -1.49 -4.35
C ALA A 166 17.75 -0.95 -3.37
N VAL A 167 17.93 -1.20 -2.07
CA VAL A 167 16.90 -0.92 -1.06
C VAL A 167 17.37 0.16 -0.10
N ASP A 168 16.53 1.17 0.12
CA ASP A 168 16.69 2.22 1.14
C ASP A 168 15.45 2.21 2.04
N LEU A 169 15.63 2.53 3.32
CA LEU A 169 14.54 2.61 4.30
C LEU A 169 14.46 4.03 4.86
N ARG A 170 13.26 4.60 4.85
CA ARG A 170 12.95 5.86 5.51
C ARG A 170 11.85 5.63 6.53
N VAL A 171 12.14 5.98 7.77
CA VAL A 171 11.18 5.96 8.88
C VAL A 171 10.88 7.41 9.23
N VAL A 172 9.60 7.71 9.43
CA VAL A 172 9.14 9.02 9.86
C VAL A 172 8.33 8.83 11.12
N ASP A 173 8.90 9.25 12.24
CA ASP A 173 8.23 9.24 13.52
C ASP A 173 7.53 10.58 13.75
N TYR A 174 6.29 10.52 14.17
CA TYR A 174 5.52 11.71 14.56
C TYR A 174 4.56 11.37 15.69
N SER A 175 4.15 12.40 16.42
CA SER A 175 3.11 12.29 17.44
C SER A 175 1.93 13.16 17.03
N ALA A 176 0.73 12.63 17.19
CA ALA A 176 -0.51 13.35 16.94
C ALA A 176 -1.46 13.11 18.12
N THR A 177 -2.27 14.12 18.42
CA THR A 177 -3.41 13.96 19.33
C THR A 177 -4.58 13.46 18.51
N LEU A 178 -5.17 12.33 18.92
CA LEU A 178 -6.36 11.77 18.28
C LEU A 178 -7.58 11.98 19.18
N THR A 179 -8.69 12.39 18.60
CA THR A 179 -9.99 12.38 19.29
C THR A 179 -10.55 10.95 19.32
N VAL A 180 -11.57 10.73 20.17
CA VAL A 180 -12.25 9.42 20.23
C VAL A 180 -12.88 9.09 18.88
N GLU A 181 -13.46 10.07 18.19
CA GLU A 181 -14.07 9.91 16.87
C GLU A 181 -13.04 9.49 15.82
N GLU A 182 -11.83 10.04 15.87
CA GLU A 182 -10.73 9.66 14.97
C GLU A 182 -10.24 8.24 15.25
N ILE A 183 -10.17 7.83 16.52
CA ILE A 183 -9.82 6.46 16.91
C ILE A 183 -10.89 5.48 16.44
N VAL A 184 -12.16 5.75 16.73
CA VAL A 184 -13.30 4.91 16.32
C VAL A 184 -13.38 4.84 14.79
N GLY A 185 -13.25 5.97 14.10
CA GLY A 185 -13.23 6.03 12.64
C GLY A 185 -11.99 5.41 12.00
N GLY A 186 -10.89 5.27 12.74
CA GLY A 186 -9.69 4.54 12.30
C GLY A 186 -9.86 3.02 12.40
N VAL A 187 -10.63 2.55 13.40
CA VAL A 187 -10.78 1.13 13.72
C VAL A 187 -11.98 0.49 13.02
N PHE A 188 -13.12 1.18 12.96
CA PHE A 188 -14.39 0.62 12.49
C PHE A 188 -14.83 1.16 11.13
N ARG A 189 -13.90 1.72 10.35
CA ARG A 189 -14.23 2.21 9.02
C ARG A 189 -14.66 1.03 8.14
N ARG A 190 -15.94 1.02 7.76
CA ARG A 190 -16.51 0.16 6.72
C ARG A 190 -16.22 0.74 5.34
#